data_AF-A0A2G9YMB9-F1
#
_entry.id   AF-A0A2G9YMB9-F1
#
_cell.length_a   1.000
_cell.length_b   1.000
_cell.length_c   1.000
_cell.angle_alpha   90.00
_cell.angle_beta   90.00
_cell.angle_gamma   90.00
#
_symmetry.space_group_name_H-M   'P 1'
#
loop_
_entity.id
_entity.type
_entity.pdbx_description
1 polymer ?
#
loop_
_entity_poly.entity_id
_entity_poly.type
_entity_poly.pdbx_seq_one_letter_code
_entity_poly.pdbx_strand_id
1 'polypeptide(L)'
;EQKNGAVIRKIVGHECFSGIIAGQVMAQLFQAVRLYVNYFQPSFKLREKIREGAKVKKWYNPPATPCDRLLANKDVTEKAKEALRIQKERLDPVELLHRIRQGQSALAALSAGATSTGPNRQSLDQFLTQLPQLWRDGEVRPTHRKNEAKVRYWRTREDPFKNVWTDILLWLQSAPDSTAKSLFQRLKENHPEEFVDGQLRTLQRRVGEWRHTMARNLIFSGMDDIKDVAAIENRA
;
A
#
# COMPACT_ATOMS: atom_id res chain seq x y z
N GLU A 1 22.47 12.07 -4.02
CA GLU A 1 21.15 11.38 -3.94
C GLU A 1 20.68 11.27 -2.50
N GLN A 2 19.76 12.14 -2.08
CA GLN A 2 19.18 12.13 -0.72
C GLN A 2 18.18 10.97 -0.56
N LYS A 3 17.97 10.54 0.70
CA LYS A 3 16.97 9.54 1.13
C LYS A 3 15.49 9.99 0.92
N ASN A 4 15.22 10.92 0.01
CA ASN A 4 13.91 11.53 -0.20
C ASN A 4 12.87 10.48 -0.61
N GLY A 5 13.23 9.56 -1.51
CA GLY A 5 12.34 8.45 -1.89
C GLY A 5 12.25 7.34 -0.83
N ALA A 6 13.38 6.96 -0.23
CA ALA A 6 13.46 5.79 0.64
C ALA A 6 12.90 6.02 2.05
N VAL A 7 12.94 7.26 2.55
CA VAL A 7 12.53 7.60 3.92
C VAL A 7 11.41 8.64 3.89
N ILE A 8 11.63 9.80 3.27
CA ILE A 8 10.69 10.92 3.40
C ILE A 8 9.34 10.60 2.78
N ARG A 9 9.27 10.17 1.51
CA ARG A 9 7.99 9.81 0.86
C ARG A 9 7.27 8.65 1.54
N LYS A 10 8.04 7.70 2.11
CA LYS A 10 7.48 6.59 2.87
C LYS A 10 6.79 7.04 4.17
N ILE A 11 7.18 8.20 4.69
CA ILE A 11 6.65 8.75 5.94
C ILE A 11 5.58 9.82 5.65
N VAL A 12 5.88 10.79 4.80
CA VAL A 12 5.06 11.97 4.54
C VAL A 12 3.96 11.70 3.50
N GLY A 13 4.16 10.72 2.62
CA GLY A 13 3.27 10.49 1.49
C GLY A 13 3.71 11.28 0.24
N HIS A 14 2.76 11.47 -0.67
CA HIS A 14 2.98 12.09 -1.98
C HIS A 14 2.27 13.43 -2.16
N GLU A 15 1.57 13.90 -1.13
CA GLU A 15 0.79 15.15 -1.20
C GLU A 15 1.69 16.38 -1.20
N CYS A 16 1.20 17.44 -1.84
CA CYS A 16 1.85 18.74 -1.87
C CYS A 16 1.33 19.60 -0.72
N PHE A 17 2.21 19.94 0.22
CA PHE A 17 1.88 20.80 1.34
C PHE A 17 2.45 22.21 1.14
N SER A 18 1.65 23.23 1.45
CA SER A 18 2.06 24.64 1.36
C SER A 18 1.65 25.42 2.62
N GLY A 19 2.43 26.44 2.97
CA GLY A 19 2.15 27.33 4.09
C GLY A 19 2.93 27.02 5.37
N ILE A 20 2.95 27.98 6.29
CA ILE A 20 3.77 27.95 7.51
C ILE A 20 3.36 26.80 8.44
N ILE A 21 2.05 26.57 8.59
CA ILE A 21 1.52 25.52 9.46
C ILE A 21 2.01 24.14 9.00
N ALA A 22 1.92 23.85 7.70
CA ALA A 22 2.43 22.61 7.16
C ALA A 22 3.95 22.48 7.33
N GLY A 23 4.69 23.57 7.15
CA GLY A 23 6.13 23.62 7.40
C GLY A 23 6.49 23.26 8.85
N GLN A 24 5.74 23.77 9.83
CA GLN A 24 5.94 23.46 11.25
C GLN A 24 5.68 21.98 11.55
N VAL A 25 4.57 21.42 11.05
CA VAL A 25 4.26 19.99 11.22
C VAL A 25 5.35 19.12 10.59
N MET A 26 5.81 19.46 9.38
CA MET A 26 6.91 18.77 8.71
C MET A 26 8.20 18.84 9.52
N ALA A 27 8.54 19.99 10.09
CA ALA A 27 9.73 20.16 10.91
C ALA A 27 9.69 19.28 12.17
N GLN A 28 8.57 19.27 12.89
CA GLN A 28 8.37 18.42 14.07
C GLN A 28 8.46 16.93 13.72
N LEU A 29 7.78 16.52 12.64
CA LEU A 29 7.86 15.15 12.13
C LEU A 29 9.30 14.76 11.82
N PHE A 30 10.05 15.60 11.10
CA PHE A 30 11.43 15.31 10.72
C PHE A 30 12.40 15.26 11.90
N GLN A 31 12.16 16.00 12.98
CA GLN A 31 12.95 15.87 14.21
C GLN A 31 12.84 14.44 14.78
N ALA A 32 11.64 13.89 14.89
CA ALA A 32 11.42 12.53 15.37
C ALA A 32 11.96 11.48 14.39
N VAL A 33 11.68 11.65 13.09
CA VAL A 33 12.13 10.73 12.03
C VAL A 33 13.64 10.63 11.97
N ARG A 34 14.37 11.76 12.08
CA ARG A 34 15.83 11.78 12.05
C ARG A 34 16.41 10.87 13.14
N LEU A 35 15.87 10.97 14.35
CA LEU A 35 16.31 10.15 15.49
C LEU A 35 15.96 8.68 15.26
N TYR A 36 14.72 8.39 14.89
CA TYR A 36 14.27 7.02 14.64
C TYR A 36 15.13 6.31 13.57
N VAL A 37 15.29 6.95 12.41
CA VAL A 37 16.02 6.38 11.27
C VAL A 37 17.51 6.22 11.55
N ASN A 38 18.13 7.15 12.27
CA ASN A 38 19.57 7.11 12.49
C ASN A 38 19.96 6.16 13.63
N TYR A 39 19.13 6.01 14.66
CA TYR A 39 19.45 5.22 15.85
C TYR A 39 18.83 3.84 15.88
N PHE A 40 17.68 3.63 15.23
CA PHE A 40 16.88 2.42 15.39
C PHE A 40 16.52 1.70 14.09
N GLN A 41 16.82 2.28 12.91
CA GLN A 41 16.55 1.63 11.63
C GLN A 41 17.84 1.12 10.97
N PRO A 42 18.08 -0.21 10.96
CA PRO A 42 19.19 -0.78 10.22
C PRO A 42 19.06 -0.48 8.72
N SER A 43 20.19 -0.24 8.07
CA SER A 43 20.24 -0.05 6.63
C SER A 43 21.34 -0.90 5.99
N PHE A 44 21.04 -1.45 4.82
CA PHE A 44 22.03 -2.08 3.97
C PHE A 44 22.81 -1.00 3.22
N LYS A 45 24.14 -1.11 3.26
CA LYS A 45 25.04 -0.27 2.49
C LYS A 45 25.70 -1.12 1.43
N LEU A 46 25.59 -0.66 0.17
CA LEU A 46 26.24 -1.30 -0.95
C LEU A 46 27.75 -1.29 -0.70
N ARG A 47 28.36 -2.48 -0.69
CA ARG A 47 29.80 -2.66 -0.57
C ARG A 47 30.43 -2.69 -1.95
N GLU A 48 29.82 -3.44 -2.86
CA GLU A 48 30.36 -3.65 -4.19
C GLU A 48 29.24 -3.89 -5.20
N LYS A 49 29.47 -3.47 -6.45
CA LYS A 49 28.56 -3.71 -7.57
C LYS A 49 29.40 -4.03 -8.80
N ILE A 50 29.18 -5.19 -9.38
CA ILE A 50 29.84 -5.63 -10.60
C ILE A 50 28.78 -5.79 -11.70
N ARG A 51 29.13 -5.37 -12.92
CA ARG A 51 28.28 -5.52 -14.10
C ARG A 51 28.92 -6.50 -15.06
N GLU A 52 28.18 -7.56 -15.38
CA GLU A 52 28.54 -8.58 -16.37
C GLU A 52 27.50 -8.49 -17.50
N GLY A 53 27.79 -7.68 -18.53
CA GLY A 53 26.86 -7.37 -19.62
C GLY A 53 25.54 -6.75 -19.12
N ALA A 54 24.43 -7.48 -19.30
CA ALA A 54 23.11 -7.08 -18.82
C ALA A 54 22.87 -7.39 -17.32
N LYS A 55 23.69 -8.25 -16.70
CA LYS A 55 23.52 -8.66 -15.29
C LYS A 55 24.28 -7.74 -14.36
N VAL A 56 23.67 -7.43 -13.21
CA VAL A 56 24.29 -6.62 -12.14
C VAL A 56 24.24 -7.42 -10.85
N LYS A 57 25.42 -7.77 -10.32
CA LYS A 57 25.57 -8.38 -8.99
C LYS A 57 25.91 -7.29 -7.98
N LYS A 58 25.29 -7.33 -6.80
CA LYS A 58 25.48 -6.35 -5.73
C LYS A 58 25.76 -7.08 -4.42
N TRP A 59 26.84 -6.72 -3.76
CA TRP A 59 27.16 -7.21 -2.42
C TRP A 59 26.97 -6.08 -1.42
N TYR A 60 26.38 -6.39 -0.28
CA TYR A 60 26.04 -5.43 0.75
C TYR A 60 26.78 -5.75 2.04
N ASN A 61 27.07 -4.72 2.81
CA ASN A 61 27.48 -4.88 4.20
C ASN A 61 26.30 -5.43 5.03
N PRO A 62 26.59 -6.10 6.16
CA PRO A 62 25.58 -6.46 7.14
C PRO A 62 24.70 -5.25 7.54
N PRO A 63 23.42 -5.49 7.87
CA PRO A 63 22.52 -4.44 8.27
C PRO A 63 23.01 -3.79 9.58
N ALA A 64 23.18 -2.48 9.56
CA ALA A 64 23.58 -1.69 10.73
C ALA A 64 22.92 -0.31 10.66
N THR A 65 22.59 0.27 11.81
CA THR A 65 22.03 1.62 11.87
C THR A 65 23.08 2.65 11.45
N PRO A 66 22.69 3.83 10.94
CA PRO A 66 23.64 4.91 10.70
C PRO A 66 24.49 5.27 11.93
N CYS A 67 23.89 5.27 13.13
CA CYS A 67 24.59 5.52 14.38
C CYS A 67 25.64 4.44 14.68
N ASP A 68 25.30 3.15 14.58
CA ASP A 68 26.26 2.07 14.85
C ASP A 68 27.44 2.10 13.86
N ARG A 69 27.18 2.49 12.60
CA ARG A 69 28.25 2.70 11.60
C ARG A 69 29.18 3.86 11.97
N LEU A 70 28.65 4.95 12.53
CA LEU A 70 29.47 6.06 13.02
C LEU A 70 30.29 5.65 14.24
N LEU A 71 29.72 4.88 15.16
CA LEU A 71 30.44 4.36 16.33
C LEU A 71 31.59 3.43 15.93
N ALA A 72 31.43 2.64 14.87
CA ALA A 72 32.47 1.76 14.34
C ALA A 72 33.52 2.49 13.49
N ASN A 73 33.31 3.76 13.10
CA ASN A 73 34.24 4.50 12.27
C ASN A 73 35.44 4.99 13.11
N LYS A 74 36.66 4.77 12.59
CA LYS A 74 37.92 5.17 13.22
C LYS A 74 38.17 6.68 13.16
N ASP A 75 37.61 7.36 12.15
CA ASP A 75 37.81 8.80 11.94
C ASP A 75 36.94 9.68 12.87
N VAL A 76 36.00 9.06 13.59
CA VAL A 76 35.11 9.76 14.54
C VAL A 76 35.76 9.79 15.91
N THR A 77 35.86 11.00 16.50
CA THR A 77 36.45 11.19 17.83
C THR A 77 35.66 10.46 18.92
N GLU A 78 36.34 9.95 19.94
CA GLU A 78 35.68 9.25 21.06
C GLU A 78 34.69 10.16 21.80
N LYS A 79 34.97 11.46 21.91
CA LYS A 79 34.02 12.45 22.47
C LYS A 79 32.69 12.48 21.69
N ALA A 80 32.74 12.42 20.36
CA ALA A 80 31.54 12.40 19.53
C ALA A 80 30.80 11.06 19.66
N LYS A 81 31.52 9.93 19.72
CA LYS A 81 30.92 8.60 19.95
C LYS A 81 30.21 8.54 21.29
N GLU A 82 30.80 9.11 22.33
CA GLU A 82 30.19 9.14 23.66
C GLU A 82 28.90 9.95 23.67
N ALA A 83 28.89 11.13 23.02
CA ALA A 83 27.66 11.90 22.85
C ALA A 83 26.56 11.13 22.11
N LEU A 84 26.91 10.32 21.10
CA LEU A 84 25.96 9.46 20.40
C LEU A 84 25.40 8.35 21.29
N ARG A 85 26.23 7.72 22.14
CA ARG A 85 25.79 6.68 23.09
C ARG A 85 24.82 7.26 24.12
N ILE A 86 25.21 8.36 24.77
CA ILE A 86 24.35 9.08 25.74
C ILE A 86 23.03 9.50 25.08
N GLN A 87 23.06 9.95 23.83
CA GLN A 87 21.83 10.29 23.13
C GLN A 87 20.97 9.05 22.87
N LYS A 88 21.55 7.92 22.45
CA LYS A 88 20.81 6.67 22.19
C LYS A 88 20.09 6.16 23.44
N GLU A 89 20.74 6.21 24.59
CA GLU A 89 20.18 5.77 25.88
C GLU A 89 18.94 6.58 26.31
N ARG A 90 18.87 7.85 25.92
CA ARG A 90 17.73 8.72 26.25
C ARG A 90 16.55 8.58 25.29
N LEU A 91 16.70 7.85 24.19
CA LEU A 91 15.68 7.73 23.16
C LEU A 91 14.87 6.45 23.36
N ASP A 92 13.55 6.60 23.40
CA ASP A 92 12.63 5.48 23.30
C ASP A 92 12.12 5.34 21.85
N PRO A 93 12.38 4.20 21.17
CA PRO A 93 11.92 3.98 19.80
C PRO A 93 10.40 4.00 19.65
N VAL A 94 9.64 3.62 20.70
CA VAL A 94 8.19 3.56 20.66
C VAL A 94 7.58 4.94 20.81
N GLU A 95 8.11 5.75 21.72
CA GLU A 95 7.77 7.18 21.84
C GLU A 95 8.08 7.93 20.54
N LEU A 96 9.23 7.67 19.91
CA LEU A 96 9.56 8.25 18.61
C LEU A 96 8.55 7.82 17.53
N LEU A 97 8.16 6.55 17.50
CA LEU A 97 7.16 6.04 16.56
C LEU A 97 5.80 6.71 16.77
N HIS A 98 5.39 6.91 18.02
CA HIS A 98 4.17 7.62 18.38
C HIS A 98 4.19 9.07 17.87
N ARG A 99 5.26 9.83 18.12
CA ARG A 99 5.43 11.20 17.60
C ARG A 99 5.40 11.25 16.06
N ILE A 100 6.01 10.26 15.41
CA ILE A 100 5.95 10.16 13.94
C ILE A 100 4.51 9.97 13.47
N ARG A 101 3.73 9.12 14.14
CA ARG A 101 2.31 8.89 13.82
C ARG A 101 1.44 10.13 14.08
N GLN A 102 1.70 10.87 15.16
CA GLN A 102 1.06 12.16 15.43
C GLN A 102 1.32 13.15 14.29
N GLY A 103 2.57 13.31 13.86
CA GLY A 103 2.94 14.18 12.74
C GLY A 103 2.29 13.76 11.42
N GLN A 104 2.23 12.46 11.13
CA GLN A 104 1.52 11.93 9.95
C GLN A 104 0.01 12.22 10.00
N SER A 105 -0.62 12.06 11.17
CA SER A 105 -2.03 12.41 11.36
C SER A 105 -2.26 13.92 11.18
N ALA A 106 -1.36 14.77 11.68
CA ALA A 106 -1.46 16.21 11.47
C ALA A 106 -1.35 16.60 9.99
N LEU A 107 -0.42 15.99 9.24
CA LEU A 107 -0.32 16.22 7.80
C LEU A 107 -1.57 15.74 7.04
N ALA A 108 -2.06 14.54 7.36
CA ALA A 108 -3.28 14.01 6.74
C ALA A 108 -4.50 14.92 7.01
N ALA A 109 -4.63 15.47 8.22
CA ALA A 109 -5.67 16.45 8.55
C ALA A 109 -5.58 17.72 7.69
N LEU A 110 -4.37 18.23 7.48
CA LEU A 110 -4.13 19.41 6.64
C LEU A 110 -4.51 19.16 5.18
N SER A 111 -4.28 17.95 4.66
CA SER A 111 -4.69 17.59 3.29
C SER A 111 -6.19 17.39 3.15
N ALA A 112 -6.81 16.66 4.09
CA ALA A 112 -8.24 16.34 4.04
C ALA A 112 -9.15 17.53 4.36
N GLY A 113 -8.59 18.66 4.85
CA GLY A 113 -9.37 19.81 5.30
C GLY A 113 -10.24 19.54 6.54
N ALA A 114 -10.00 18.43 7.24
CA ALA A 114 -10.78 17.97 8.39
C ALA A 114 -9.89 17.75 9.61
N THR A 115 -10.40 18.06 10.80
CA THR A 115 -9.73 17.72 12.07
C THR A 115 -9.79 16.21 12.28
N SER A 116 -8.72 15.50 11.90
CA SER A 116 -8.67 14.05 12.14
C SER A 116 -8.45 13.78 13.64
N THR A 117 -9.49 13.36 14.36
CA THR A 117 -9.39 12.77 15.71
C THR A 117 -9.04 11.28 15.56
N GLY A 118 -7.84 11.00 15.08
CA GLY A 118 -7.33 9.63 15.00
C GLY A 118 -6.68 9.22 16.32
N PRO A 119 -6.58 7.92 16.61
CA PRO A 119 -5.93 7.43 17.83
C PRO A 119 -4.44 7.80 17.90
N ASN A 120 -3.84 8.06 16.75
CA ASN A 120 -2.47 8.56 16.67
C ASN A 120 -2.31 10.01 17.20
N ARG A 121 -3.37 10.74 17.56
CA ARG A 121 -3.31 12.03 18.29
C ARG A 121 -3.46 11.88 19.80
N GLN A 122 -3.76 10.67 20.29
CA GLN A 122 -4.01 10.39 21.69
C GLN A 122 -2.71 10.21 22.49
N SER A 123 -2.81 9.86 23.78
CA SER A 123 -1.66 9.56 24.64
C SER A 123 -0.89 8.32 24.18
N LEU A 124 0.36 8.20 24.64
CA LEU A 124 1.23 7.05 24.35
C LEU A 124 0.56 5.73 24.75
N ASP A 125 -0.09 5.65 25.91
CA ASP A 125 -0.76 4.43 26.39
C ASP A 125 -1.89 3.97 25.45
N GLN A 126 -2.68 4.92 24.94
CA GLN A 126 -3.75 4.62 23.98
C GLN A 126 -3.18 4.16 22.63
N PHE A 127 -2.03 4.69 22.23
CA PHE A 127 -1.33 4.19 21.05
C PHE A 127 -0.80 2.76 21.26
N LEU A 128 -0.22 2.47 22.43
CA LEU A 128 0.29 1.15 22.77
C LEU A 128 -0.78 0.06 22.77
N THR A 129 -1.97 0.35 23.31
CA THR A 129 -3.09 -0.61 23.34
C THR A 129 -3.57 -1.01 21.93
N GLN A 130 -3.37 -0.15 20.93
CA GLN A 130 -3.80 -0.41 19.56
C GLN A 130 -2.73 -1.06 18.69
N LEU A 131 -1.45 -0.98 19.05
CA LEU A 131 -0.35 -1.57 18.27
C LEU A 131 -0.58 -3.03 17.83
N PRO A 132 -1.10 -3.94 18.68
CA PRO A 132 -1.36 -5.34 18.30
C PRO A 132 -2.42 -5.54 17.22
N GLN A 133 -3.26 -4.55 16.98
CA GLN A 133 -4.26 -4.57 15.90
C GLN A 133 -3.70 -3.90 14.65
N LEU A 134 -3.02 -2.76 14.83
CA LEU A 134 -2.51 -1.96 13.72
C LEU A 134 -1.57 -2.74 12.78
N TRP A 135 -0.72 -3.64 13.27
CA TRP A 135 0.16 -4.41 12.38
C TRP A 135 -0.60 -5.42 11.48
N ARG A 136 -1.81 -5.84 11.85
CA ARG A 136 -2.67 -6.72 11.04
C ARG A 136 -3.37 -5.97 9.91
N ASP A 137 -3.64 -4.70 10.11
CA ASP A 137 -4.41 -3.85 9.18
C ASP A 137 -3.57 -3.32 7.99
N GLY A 138 -2.32 -3.76 7.84
CA GLY A 138 -1.46 -3.42 6.70
C GLY A 138 -0.89 -1.99 6.75
N GLU A 139 -1.22 -1.12 5.79
CA GLU A 139 -0.69 0.26 5.76
C GLU A 139 -1.49 1.16 6.72
N VAL A 140 -0.98 1.28 7.93
CA VAL A 140 -1.61 2.04 9.04
C VAL A 140 -1.49 3.56 8.89
N ARG A 141 -0.58 4.04 8.02
CA ARG A 141 -0.21 5.46 7.99
C ARG A 141 -1.35 6.33 7.48
N PRO A 142 -1.75 7.37 8.23
CA PRO A 142 -2.79 8.31 7.80
C PRO A 142 -2.50 8.96 6.44
N THR A 143 -1.23 9.27 6.15
CA THR A 143 -0.76 9.89 4.91
C THR A 143 -0.80 8.99 3.67
N HIS A 144 -1.00 7.68 3.85
CA HIS A 144 -1.04 6.69 2.78
C HIS A 144 -2.42 6.02 2.64
N ARG A 145 -3.42 6.44 3.42
CA ARG A 145 -4.78 5.94 3.28
C ARG A 145 -5.30 6.28 1.90
N LYS A 146 -5.69 5.26 1.13
CA LYS A 146 -6.39 5.48 -0.14
C LYS A 146 -7.73 6.13 0.19
N ASN A 147 -7.98 7.30 -0.39
CA ASN A 147 -9.34 7.82 -0.44
C ASN A 147 -10.24 6.75 -1.06
N GLU A 148 -11.38 6.48 -0.43
CA GLU A 148 -12.37 5.58 -0.99
C GLU A 148 -12.66 6.02 -2.41
N ALA A 149 -12.48 5.10 -3.37
CA ALA A 149 -12.74 5.40 -4.76
C ALA A 149 -14.21 5.79 -4.86
N LYS A 150 -14.49 7.06 -5.19
CA LYS A 150 -15.85 7.53 -5.42
C LYS A 150 -16.52 6.56 -6.38
N VAL A 151 -17.59 5.91 -5.93
CA VAL A 151 -18.35 4.95 -6.73
C VAL A 151 -18.84 5.71 -7.95
N ARG A 152 -18.27 5.40 -9.12
CA ARG A 152 -18.75 5.96 -10.38
C ARG A 152 -20.06 5.27 -10.67
N TYR A 153 -21.16 6.03 -10.66
CA TYR A 153 -22.49 5.50 -10.98
C TYR A 153 -22.69 5.26 -12.49
N TRP A 154 -21.78 5.76 -13.34
CA TRP A 154 -21.81 5.56 -14.78
C TRP A 154 -20.54 4.84 -15.25
N ARG A 155 -20.69 3.91 -16.19
CA ARG A 155 -19.59 3.38 -16.98
C ARG A 155 -19.39 4.28 -18.19
N THR A 156 -18.13 4.52 -18.58
CA THR A 156 -17.83 5.31 -19.79
C THR A 156 -18.27 4.63 -21.08
N ARG A 157 -18.55 3.32 -21.04
CA ARG A 157 -19.09 2.54 -22.15
C ARG A 157 -20.05 1.50 -21.59
N GLU A 158 -21.13 1.25 -22.33
CA GLU A 158 -22.02 0.12 -22.06
C GLU A 158 -21.24 -1.19 -22.18
N ASP A 159 -21.73 -2.22 -21.48
CA ASP A 159 -21.06 -3.50 -21.47
C ASP A 159 -21.35 -4.29 -22.75
N PRO A 160 -20.32 -4.65 -23.54
CA PRO A 160 -20.53 -5.30 -24.83
C PRO A 160 -21.07 -6.73 -24.70
N PHE A 161 -20.98 -7.35 -23.53
CA PHE A 161 -21.41 -8.73 -23.30
C PHE A 161 -22.76 -8.82 -22.56
N LYS A 162 -23.47 -7.70 -22.34
CA LYS A 162 -24.72 -7.69 -21.54
C LYS A 162 -25.73 -8.72 -22.03
N ASN A 163 -25.93 -8.81 -23.35
CA ASN A 163 -26.95 -9.66 -23.96
C ASN A 163 -26.55 -11.14 -24.03
N VAL A 164 -25.25 -11.41 -24.19
CA VAL A 164 -24.70 -12.78 -24.31
C VAL A 164 -24.16 -13.34 -22.98
N TRP A 165 -24.25 -12.58 -21.89
CA TRP A 165 -23.65 -12.98 -20.62
C TRP A 165 -24.28 -14.25 -20.05
N THR A 166 -25.59 -14.42 -20.24
CA THR A 166 -26.32 -15.61 -19.79
C THR A 166 -25.77 -16.88 -20.44
N ASP A 167 -25.49 -16.84 -21.74
CA ASP A 167 -24.93 -17.98 -22.48
C ASP A 167 -23.50 -18.30 -22.01
N ILE A 168 -22.71 -17.26 -21.79
CA ILE A 168 -21.34 -17.40 -21.26
C ILE A 168 -21.35 -18.03 -19.86
N LEU A 169 -22.32 -17.66 -19.00
CA LEU A 169 -22.48 -18.26 -17.68
C LEU A 169 -22.83 -19.75 -17.79
N LEU A 170 -23.72 -20.13 -18.71
CA LEU A 170 -24.07 -21.53 -18.94
C LEU A 170 -22.85 -22.36 -19.40
N TRP A 171 -22.01 -21.78 -20.26
CA TRP A 171 -20.75 -22.40 -20.68
C TRP A 171 -19.74 -22.52 -19.54
N LEU A 172 -19.65 -21.51 -18.67
CA LEU A 172 -18.78 -21.54 -17.50
C LEU A 172 -19.25 -22.52 -16.42
N GLN A 173 -20.56 -22.69 -16.25
CA GLN A 173 -21.13 -23.68 -15.33
C GLN A 173 -20.91 -25.11 -15.81
N SER A 174 -21.05 -25.35 -17.12
CA SER A 174 -20.82 -26.67 -17.72
C SER A 174 -19.33 -27.03 -17.85
N ALA A 175 -18.47 -26.04 -18.10
CA ALA A 175 -17.03 -26.23 -18.25
C ALA A 175 -16.25 -25.07 -17.59
N PRO A 176 -16.02 -25.12 -16.26
CA PRO A 176 -15.41 -24.01 -15.50
C PRO A 176 -13.95 -23.70 -15.89
N ASP A 177 -13.24 -24.69 -16.44
CA ASP A 177 -11.85 -24.55 -16.91
C ASP A 177 -11.74 -23.84 -18.26
N SER A 178 -12.86 -23.56 -18.93
CA SER A 178 -12.90 -22.83 -20.21
C SER A 178 -12.17 -21.50 -20.12
N THR A 179 -11.26 -21.26 -21.06
CA THR A 179 -10.49 -20.01 -21.07
C THR A 179 -11.35 -18.89 -21.66
N ALA A 180 -11.24 -17.66 -21.13
CA ALA A 180 -11.96 -16.52 -21.69
C ALA A 180 -11.72 -16.31 -23.20
N LYS A 181 -10.54 -16.70 -23.71
CA LYS A 181 -10.21 -16.70 -25.15
C LYS A 181 -11.04 -17.72 -25.94
N SER A 182 -11.23 -18.94 -25.44
CA SER A 182 -12.04 -19.95 -26.14
C SER A 182 -13.52 -19.57 -26.11
N LEU A 183 -13.99 -19.03 -24.98
CA LEU A 183 -15.34 -18.46 -24.87
C LEU A 183 -15.54 -17.28 -25.84
N PHE A 184 -14.54 -16.40 -25.96
CA PHE A 184 -14.59 -15.29 -26.92
C PHE A 184 -14.63 -15.76 -28.37
N GLN A 185 -13.83 -16.77 -28.71
CA GLN A 185 -13.83 -17.35 -30.05
C GLN A 185 -15.19 -17.97 -30.39
N ARG A 186 -15.77 -18.72 -29.44
CA ARG A 186 -17.12 -19.28 -29.58
C ARG A 186 -18.20 -18.19 -29.75
N LEU A 187 -18.06 -17.05 -29.06
CA LEU A 187 -18.95 -15.90 -29.26
C LEU A 187 -18.83 -15.32 -30.67
N LYS A 188 -17.62 -15.20 -31.21
CA LYS A 188 -17.41 -14.72 -32.59
C LYS A 188 -17.94 -15.70 -33.63
N GLU A 189 -17.89 -17.00 -33.37
CA GLU A 189 -18.45 -18.02 -34.27
C GLU A 189 -19.98 -17.96 -34.30
N ASN A 190 -20.61 -17.73 -33.14
CA ASN A 190 -22.07 -17.62 -33.02
C ASN A 190 -22.62 -16.24 -33.44
N HIS A 191 -21.82 -15.17 -33.30
CA HIS A 191 -22.18 -13.78 -33.59
C HIS A 191 -21.01 -13.05 -34.30
N PRO A 192 -20.81 -13.28 -35.61
CA PRO A 192 -19.63 -12.81 -36.33
C PRO A 192 -19.48 -11.28 -36.41
N GLU A 193 -20.59 -10.54 -36.38
CA GLU A 193 -20.60 -9.08 -36.59
C GLU A 193 -20.65 -8.25 -35.29
N GLU A 194 -20.83 -8.88 -34.13
CA GLU A 194 -21.14 -8.18 -32.87
C GLU A 194 -19.91 -7.95 -31.98
N PHE A 195 -18.84 -8.74 -32.14
CA PHE A 195 -17.69 -8.75 -31.22
C PHE A 195 -16.35 -8.44 -31.90
N VAL A 196 -15.62 -7.46 -31.33
CA VAL A 196 -14.31 -6.98 -31.83
C VAL A 196 -13.18 -7.43 -30.90
N ASP A 197 -12.02 -7.79 -31.45
CA ASP A 197 -10.88 -8.34 -30.69
C ASP A 197 -10.41 -7.47 -29.51
N GLY A 198 -10.63 -6.15 -29.56
CA GLY A 198 -10.36 -5.23 -28.46
C GLY A 198 -11.16 -5.51 -27.18
N GLN A 199 -12.23 -6.32 -27.26
CA GLN A 199 -13.11 -6.67 -26.14
C GLN A 199 -12.63 -7.90 -25.35
N LEU A 200 -11.60 -8.62 -25.82
CA LEU A 200 -11.10 -9.83 -25.14
C LEU A 200 -10.66 -9.54 -23.69
N ARG A 201 -10.01 -8.39 -23.44
CA ARG A 201 -9.61 -8.01 -22.07
C ARG A 201 -10.82 -7.77 -21.16
N THR A 202 -11.94 -7.31 -21.71
CA THR A 202 -13.18 -7.10 -20.96
C THR A 202 -13.79 -8.44 -20.58
N LEU A 203 -13.83 -9.42 -21.50
CA LEU A 203 -14.31 -10.76 -21.19
C LEU A 203 -13.41 -11.48 -20.19
N GLN A 204 -12.09 -11.38 -20.34
CA GLN A 204 -11.11 -11.93 -19.38
C GLN A 204 -11.34 -11.41 -17.96
N ARG A 205 -11.62 -10.11 -17.79
CA ARG A 205 -11.93 -9.52 -16.48
C ARG A 205 -13.24 -10.08 -15.91
N ARG A 206 -14.31 -10.14 -16.71
CA ARG A 206 -15.61 -10.71 -16.29
C ARG A 206 -15.50 -12.18 -15.87
N VAL A 207 -14.80 -13.01 -16.65
CA VAL A 207 -14.56 -14.42 -16.30
C VAL A 207 -13.72 -14.52 -15.02
N GLY A 208 -12.72 -13.65 -14.85
CA GLY A 208 -11.92 -13.57 -13.62
C GLY A 208 -12.75 -13.20 -12.40
N GLU A 209 -13.64 -12.21 -12.51
CA GLU A 209 -14.59 -11.83 -11.45
C GLU A 209 -15.53 -12.99 -11.10
N TRP A 210 -16.10 -13.66 -12.10
CA TRP A 210 -16.94 -14.85 -11.88
C TRP A 210 -16.17 -15.96 -11.15
N ARG A 211 -14.95 -16.28 -11.59
CA ARG A 211 -14.10 -17.30 -10.94
C ARG A 211 -13.75 -16.91 -9.50
N HIS A 212 -13.49 -15.63 -9.25
CA HIS A 212 -13.23 -15.14 -7.91
C HIS A 212 -14.45 -15.34 -7.00
N THR A 213 -15.65 -14.99 -7.48
CA THR A 213 -16.91 -15.22 -6.76
C THR A 213 -17.16 -16.71 -6.52
N MET A 214 -16.96 -17.57 -7.52
CA MET A 214 -17.15 -19.01 -7.37
C MET A 214 -16.14 -19.65 -6.43
N ALA A 215 -14.86 -19.29 -6.52
CA ALA A 215 -13.82 -19.76 -5.60
C ALA A 215 -14.11 -19.30 -4.16
N ARG A 216 -14.53 -18.04 -3.99
CA ARG A 216 -14.98 -17.51 -2.70
C ARG A 216 -16.17 -18.34 -2.19
N ASN A 217 -17.19 -18.56 -3.01
CA ASN A 217 -18.33 -19.38 -2.61
C ASN A 217 -17.90 -20.80 -2.23
N LEU A 218 -17.07 -21.50 -3.02
CA LEU A 218 -16.61 -22.85 -2.71
C LEU A 218 -15.78 -22.94 -1.41
N ILE A 219 -14.97 -21.91 -1.11
CA ILE A 219 -14.14 -21.87 0.09
C ILE A 219 -14.97 -21.50 1.34
N PHE A 220 -15.94 -20.59 1.17
CA PHE A 220 -16.71 -20.02 2.29
C PHE A 220 -18.12 -20.61 2.43
N SER A 221 -18.61 -21.47 1.52
CA SER A 221 -19.92 -22.14 1.62
C SER A 221 -19.99 -23.22 2.70
N GLY A 222 -18.94 -23.40 3.50
CA GLY A 222 -18.98 -24.16 4.75
C GLY A 222 -19.15 -23.27 6.00
N MET A 223 -19.31 -21.96 5.84
CA MET A 223 -19.53 -20.99 6.91
C MET A 223 -20.78 -20.18 6.55
N ASP A 224 -21.95 -20.65 6.99
CA ASP A 224 -23.25 -20.08 6.64
C ASP A 224 -23.41 -18.59 7.00
N ASP A 225 -24.33 -17.97 6.24
CA ASP A 225 -25.01 -16.68 6.44
C ASP A 225 -24.21 -15.38 6.23
N ILE A 226 -24.03 -14.95 4.96
CA ILE A 226 -24.02 -13.51 4.63
C ILE A 226 -24.71 -13.21 3.29
N LYS A 227 -25.94 -12.69 3.42
CA LYS A 227 -26.67 -11.68 2.62
C LYS A 227 -26.50 -11.70 1.11
N ASP A 228 -27.64 -11.98 0.46
CA ASP A 228 -27.97 -11.66 -0.93
C ASP A 228 -27.07 -10.57 -1.52
N VAL A 229 -26.22 -11.00 -2.45
CA VAL A 229 -25.66 -10.10 -3.46
C VAL A 229 -26.88 -9.58 -4.21
N ALA A 230 -27.26 -8.33 -3.88
CA ALA A 230 -28.33 -7.61 -4.52
C ALA A 230 -28.30 -7.92 -6.02
N ALA A 231 -29.43 -8.45 -6.50
CA ALA A 231 -29.70 -8.58 -7.91
C ALA A 231 -29.23 -7.28 -8.57
N ILE A 232 -28.28 -7.41 -9.49
CA ILE A 232 -27.97 -6.35 -10.43
C ILE A 232 -29.19 -6.32 -11.36
N GLU A 233 -30.26 -5.70 -10.87
CA GLU A 233 -31.36 -5.25 -11.71
C GLU A 233 -30.76 -4.36 -12.78
N ASN A 234 -31.23 -4.60 -13.99
CA ASN A 234 -31.03 -3.76 -15.15
C ASN A 234 -31.14 -2.27 -14.77
N ARG A 235 -30.00 -1.59 -14.66
CA ARG A 235 -29.96 -0.15 -14.83
C ARG A 235 -29.68 0.14 -16.30
N ALA A 236 -30.72 0.66 -16.95
CA ALA A 236 -30.61 1.43 -18.19
C ALA A 236 -29.72 2.66 -17.98
#